data_AF-A0A0K2RQW2-F1
#
_entry.id   AF-A0A0K2RQW2-F1
#
_cell.length_a   1.000
_cell.length_b   1.000
_cell.length_c   1.000
_cell.angle_alpha   90.00
_cell.angle_beta   90.00
_cell.angle_gamma   90.00
#
_symmetry.space_group_name_H-M   'P 1'
#
loop_
_entity.id
_entity.type
_entity.pdbx_description
1 polymer ?
#
loop_
_entity_poly.entity_id
_entity_poly.type
_entity_poly.pdbx_seq_one_letter_code
_entity_poly.pdbx_strand_id
1 'polypeptide(L)' 'MVRSVRVCAVNDGVYEASLVVSEELRSRAVAMRLEGINGTWRVTALEIG' A
#
# COMPACT_ATOMS: atom_id res chain seq x y z
N MET A 1 -2.41 -13.22 -4.00
CA MET A 1 -3.69 -12.49 -4.21
C MET A 1 -3.90 -11.47 -3.10
N VAL A 2 -4.38 -10.27 -3.42
CA VAL A 2 -4.75 -9.26 -2.41
C VAL A 2 -6.12 -9.63 -1.82
N ARG A 3 -6.21 -9.73 -0.49
CA ARG A 3 -7.43 -10.16 0.23
C ARG A 3 -8.20 -8.99 0.82
N SER A 4 -7.50 -7.97 1.26
CA SER A 4 -8.09 -6.74 1.79
C SER A 4 -7.17 -5.58 1.47
N VAL A 5 -7.76 -4.40 1.34
CA VAL A 5 -7.06 -3.12 1.16
C VAL A 5 -7.80 -2.09 1.99
N ARG A 6 -7.05 -1.29 2.75
CA ARG A 6 -7.52 -0.05 3.37
C ARG A 6 -6.59 1.05 2.92
N VAL A 7 -7.15 2.17 2.48
CA VAL A 7 -6.41 3.34 1.99
C VAL A 7 -6.89 4.56 2.76
N CYS A 8 -5.96 5.45 3.09
CA CYS A 8 -6.21 6.73 3.74
C CYS A 8 -5.47 7.84 2.99
N ALA A 9 -6.16 8.93 2.67
CA ALA A 9 -5.50 10.14 2.19
C ALA A 9 -4.87 10.85 3.40
N VAL A 10 -3.57 11.12 3.34
CA VAL A 10 -2.84 11.83 4.42
C VAL A 10 -2.47 13.26 4.04
N ASN A 11 -2.38 13.54 2.74
CA ASN A 11 -2.27 14.88 2.17
C ASN A 11 -2.72 14.85 0.70
N ASP A 12 -2.81 15.99 0.04
CA ASP A 12 -3.04 16.05 -1.40
C ASP A 12 -1.94 15.27 -2.14
N GLY A 13 -2.36 14.36 -3.02
CA GLY A 13 -1.47 13.46 -3.74
C GLY A 13 -0.73 12.43 -2.87
N VAL A 14 -1.00 12.31 -1.56
CA VAL A 14 -0.31 11.35 -0.68
C VAL A 14 -1.29 10.43 0.04
N TYR A 15 -1.08 9.13 -0.11
CA TYR A 15 -1.95 8.10 0.43
C TYR A 15 -1.14 7.05 1.18
N GLU A 16 -1.67 6.58 2.30
CA GLU A 16 -1.16 5.42 3.00
C GLU A 16 -2.13 4.25 2.84
N ALA A 17 -1.59 3.05 2.70
CA ALA A 17 -2.38 1.85 2.51
C ALA A 17 -1.89 0.70 3.39
N SER A 18 -2.85 -0.05 3.92
CA SER A 18 -2.61 -1.33 4.60
C SER A 18 -3.35 -2.42 3.83
N LEU A 19 -2.66 -3.48 3.43
CA LEU A 19 -3.22 -4.57 2.66
C LEU A 19 -2.76 -5.94 3.18
N VAL A 20 -3.61 -6.94 2.98
CA VAL A 20 -3.24 -8.34 3.26
C VAL A 20 -3.04 -9.05 1.92
N VAL A 21 -1.84 -9.58 1.72
CA VAL A 21 -1.49 -10.39 0.55
C VAL A 21 -1.45 -11.85 0.97
N SER A 22 -2.32 -12.66 0.38
CA SER A 22 -2.28 -14.12 0.54
C SER A 22 -1.41 -14.72 -0.55
N GLU A 23 -0.41 -15.48 -0.13
CA GLU A 23 0.31 -16.46 -0.93
C GLU A 23 -0.27 -17.85 -0.62
N GLU A 24 0.21 -18.88 -1.31
CA GLU A 24 -0.34 -20.25 -1.20
C GLU A 24 -0.26 -20.82 0.23
N LEU A 25 0.81 -20.49 0.96
CA LEU A 25 1.08 -21.05 2.29
C LEU A 25 1.12 -20.02 3.43
N ARG A 26 0.95 -18.73 3.13
CA ARG A 26 1.02 -17.66 4.14
C ARG A 26 0.25 -16.42 3.74
N SER A 27 -0.16 -15.64 4.74
CA SER A 27 -0.62 -14.27 4.55
C SER A 27 0.43 -13.30 5.07
N ARG A 28 0.63 -12.21 4.35
CA ARG A 28 1.55 -11.13 4.69
C ARG A 28 0.77 -9.83 4.85
N ALA A 29 1.06 -9.11 5.92
CA ALA A 29 0.60 -7.74 6.07
C ALA A 29 1.56 -6.83 5.30
N VAL A 30 1.02 -5.89 4.54
CA VAL A 30 1.80 -4.90 3.80
C VAL A 30 1.29 -3.53 4.20
N ALA A 31 2.21 -2.63 4.55
CA ALA A 31 1.95 -1.21 4.74
C ALA A 31 2.75 -0.42 3.71
N MET A 32 2.13 0.55 3.04
CA MET A 32 2.83 1.34 2.03
C MET A 32 2.34 2.79 1.99
N ARG A 33 3.21 3.67 1.50
CA ARG A 33 2.90 5.06 1.17
C ARG A 33 3.02 5.27 -0.33
N LEU A 34 2.02 5.92 -0.91
CA LEU A 34 1.94 6.28 -2.32
C LEU A 34 1.96 7.80 -2.45
N GLU A 35 2.84 8.32 -3.30
CA GLU A 35 2.92 9.74 -3.63
C GLU A 35 2.71 9.94 -5.14
N GLY A 36 1.76 10.82 -5.46
CA GLY A 36 1.45 11.27 -6.80
C GLY A 36 2.41 12.39 -7.19
N ILE A 37 3.33 12.11 -8.11
CA ILE A 37 4.34 13.06 -8.61
C ILE A 37 4.24 13.11 -10.13
N ASN A 38 4.00 14.29 -10.68
CA ASN A 38 3.92 14.54 -12.13
C ASN A 38 3.00 13.55 -12.88
N GLY A 39 1.82 13.28 -12.32
CA GLY A 39 0.84 12.36 -12.92
C GLY A 39 1.18 10.87 -12.78
N THR A 40 2.24 10.52 -12.05
CA THR A 40 2.63 9.13 -11.76
C THR A 40 2.51 8.85 -10.27
N TRP A 41 2.18 7.61 -9.92
CA TRP A 41 2.17 7.16 -8.53
C TRP A 41 3.48 6.43 -8.22
N ARG A 42 4.12 6.79 -7.11
CA ARG A 42 5.32 6.12 -6.61
C ARG A 42 5.08 5.59 -5.22
N VAL A 43 5.52 4.36 -4.97
CA VAL A 43 5.64 3.85 -3.60
C VAL A 43 6.87 4.48 -2.97
N THR A 44 6.68 5.30 -1.93
CA THR A 44 7.77 6.02 -1.25
C THR A 44 8.13 5.42 0.11
N ALA A 45 7.26 4.58 0.67
CA ALA A 45 7.55 3.72 1.81
C ALA A 45 6.85 2.37 1.62
N LEU A 46 7.49 1.28 2.03
CA LEU A 46 6.95 -0.08 1.93
C LEU A 46 7.49 -0.94 3.06
N GLU A 47 6.57 -1.57 3.78
CA GLU A 47 6.85 -2.54 4.83
C GLU A 47 6.06 -3.83 4.56
N ILE A 48 6.69 -4.97 4.74
CA ILE A 48 6.10 -6.30 4.53
C ILE A 48 6.42 -7.17 5.76
N GLY A 49 5.36 -7.66 6.42
CA GLY A 49 5.43 -8.64 7.51
C GLY A 49 5.32 -10.10 7.05
#